data_AF-A0A2W6CVZ6-F1
#
_entry.id   AF-A0A2W6CVZ6-F1
#
_cell.length_a   1.000
_cell.length_b   1.000
_cell.length_c   1.000
_cell.angle_alpha   90.00
_cell.angle_beta   90.00
_cell.angle_gamma   90.00
#
_symmetry.space_group_name_H-M   'P 1'
#
loop_
_entity.id
_entity.type
_entity.pdbx_description
1 polymer ?
#
loop_
_entity_poly.entity_id
_entity_poly.type
_entity_poly.pdbx_seq_one_letter_code
_entity_poly.pdbx_strand_id
1 'polypeptide(L)' 'MSLDFTDIFCGAGGSSIGLVAAGLELKLAANHWDRAIATHSENFPAADHLVA' A
#
# COMPACT_ATOMS: atom_id res chain seq x y z
N MET A 1 2.17 -19.60 -3.39
CA MET A 1 1.05 -19.10 -2.56
C MET A 1 1.63 -17.90 -1.81
N SER A 2 1.32 -16.67 -2.24
CA SER A 2 1.70 -15.46 -1.51
C SER A 2 0.71 -15.23 -0.38
N LEU A 3 1.19 -14.61 0.70
CA LEU A 3 0.31 -14.08 1.74
C LEU A 3 -0.08 -12.66 1.34
N ASP A 4 -1.37 -12.38 1.36
CA ASP A 4 -1.91 -11.08 1.00
C ASP A 4 -1.97 -10.17 2.24
N PHE A 5 -1.86 -8.85 2.04
CA PHE A 5 -2.00 -7.88 3.12
C PHE A 5 -2.70 -6.58 2.71
N THR A 6 -3.13 -5.84 3.73
CA THR A 6 -3.69 -4.49 3.65
C THR A 6 -2.86 -3.55 4.51
N ASP A 7 -2.51 -2.39 3.97
CA ASP A 7 -1.70 -1.37 4.65
C ASP A 7 -2.58 -0.20 5.09
N ILE A 8 -2.99 -0.18 6.35
CA ILE A 8 -3.81 0.89 6.93
C ILE A 8 -2.87 1.94 7.55
N PHE A 9 -3.14 3.22 7.28
CA PHE A 9 -2.25 4.33 7.58
C PHE A 9 -0.94 4.26 6.79
N CYS A 10 -1.02 3.81 5.53
CA CYS A 10 0.13 3.43 4.69
C CYS A 10 1.20 4.51 4.47
N GLY A 11 0.87 5.78 4.70
CA GLY A 11 1.74 6.92 4.38
C GLY A 11 2.16 6.85 2.91
N ALA A 12 3.45 7.11 2.65
CA ALA A 12 4.05 6.96 1.33
C ALA A 12 4.44 5.50 0.98
N GLY A 13 4.15 4.52 1.85
CA GLY A 13 4.30 3.09 1.54
C GLY A 13 5.54 2.38 2.09
N GLY A 14 6.16 2.89 3.16
CA GLY A 14 7.37 2.26 3.74
C GLY A 14 7.17 0.80 4.18
N SER A 15 6.07 0.51 4.88
CA SER A 15 5.65 -0.85 5.27
C SER A 15 5.37 -1.71 4.05
N SER A 16 4.63 -1.18 3.07
CA SER A 16 4.32 -1.87 1.82
C SER A 16 5.57 -2.28 1.03
N ILE A 17 6.59 -1.41 0.94
CA ILE A 17 7.86 -1.74 0.28
C ILE A 17 8.51 -2.97 0.95
N GLY A 18 8.56 -2.96 2.29
CA GLY A 18 9.15 -4.07 3.05
C GLY A 18 8.40 -5.38 2.88
N LEU A 19 7.07 -5.37 2.96
CA LEU A 19 6.25 -6.57 2.84
C LEU A 19 6.22 -7.13 1.41
N VAL A 20 6.19 -6.27 0.39
CA VAL A 20 6.33 -6.70 -1.01
C VAL A 20 7.71 -7.31 -1.25
N ALA A 21 8.79 -6.72 -0.71
CA ALA A 21 10.14 -7.30 -0.79
C ALA A 21 10.25 -8.65 -0.05
N ALA A 22 9.43 -8.87 0.98
CA ALA A 22 9.32 -10.16 1.68
C ALA A 22 8.45 -11.19 0.92
N GLY A 23 7.92 -10.85 -0.26
CA GLY A 23 7.14 -11.75 -1.11
C GLY A 23 5.64 -11.79 -0.80
N LEU A 24 5.13 -10.83 -0.02
CA LEU A 24 3.70 -10.66 0.20
C LEU A 24 3.07 -9.82 -0.91
N GLU A 25 1.78 -10.02 -1.15
CA GLU A 25 1.04 -9.25 -2.15
C GLU A 25 0.17 -8.18 -1.47
N LEU A 26 0.40 -6.92 -1.81
CA LEU A 26 -0.42 -5.80 -1.35
C LEU A 26 -1.73 -5.79 -2.15
N LYS A 27 -2.88 -5.88 -1.46
CA LYS A 27 -4.20 -5.78 -2.10
C LYS A 27 -4.86 -4.42 -1.92
N LEU A 28 -4.70 -3.80 -0.75
CA LEU A 28 -5.33 -2.51 -0.43
C LEU A 28 -4.41 -1.67 0.45
N ALA A 29 -4.27 -0.39 0.12
CA ALA A 29 -3.64 0.61 0.99
C ALA A 29 -4.63 1.75 1.30
N ALA A 30 -4.68 2.17 2.55
CA ALA A 30 -5.59 3.23 3.00
C ALA A 30 -4.86 4.31 3.80
N ASN A 31 -5.24 5.56 3.56
CA ASN A 31 -4.74 6.71 4.32
C ASN A 31 -5.76 7.84 4.37
N HIS A 32 -5.70 8.68 5.40
CA HIS A 32 -6.57 9.85 5.53
C HIS A 32 -6.09 11.05 4.68
N TRP A 33 -4.90 10.98 4.10
CA TRP A 33 -4.30 12.07 3.37
C TRP A 33 -4.14 11.74 1.88
N ASP A 34 -4.88 12.46 1.03
CA ASP A 34 -4.84 12.29 -0.44
C ASP A 34 -3.42 12.26 -1.01
N ARG A 35 -2.53 13.12 -0.50
CA ARG A 35 -1.14 13.17 -0.98
C ARG A 35 -0.34 11.93 -0.62
N ALA A 36 -0.64 11.30 0.52
CA ALA A 36 -0.02 10.03 0.89
C ALA A 36 -0.47 8.94 -0.08
N ILE A 37 -1.79 8.84 -0.35
CA ILE A 37 -2.33 7.89 -1.33
C ILE A 37 -1.75 8.14 -2.73
N ALA A 38 -1.71 9.38 -3.21
CA ALA A 38 -1.13 9.69 -4.52
C ALA A 38 0.35 9.27 -4.60
N THR A 39 1.13 9.48 -3.54
CA THR A 39 2.54 9.02 -3.51
C THR A 39 2.63 7.50 -3.48
N HIS A 40 1.75 6.85 -2.70
CA HIS A 40 1.72 5.41 -2.55
C HIS A 40 1.28 4.70 -3.83
N SER A 41 0.30 5.23 -4.58
CA SER A 41 -0.23 4.61 -5.79
C SER A 41 0.78 4.60 -6.93
N GLU A 42 1.67 5.60 -7.02
CA GLU A 42 2.77 5.61 -8.00
C GLU A 42 3.76 4.46 -7.78
N ASN A 43 3.96 4.04 -6.53
CA ASN A 43 4.85 2.92 -6.19
C ASN A 43 4.16 1.55 -6.31
N PHE A 44 2.84 1.50 -6.09
CA PHE A 44 2.06 0.27 -6.01
C PHE A 44 0.80 0.31 -6.90
N PRO A 45 0.92 0.49 -8.22
CA PRO A 45 -0.23 0.73 -9.10
C PRO A 45 -1.19 -0.45 -9.26
N ALA A 46 -0.81 -1.64 -8.79
CA ALA A 46 -1.64 -2.85 -8.82
C ALA A 46 -2.52 -3.03 -7.56
N ALA A 47 -2.26 -2.28 -6.49
CA ALA A 47 -3.05 -2.31 -5.28
C ALA A 47 -4.23 -1.34 -5.38
N ASP A 48 -5.33 -1.66 -4.70
CA ASP A 48 -6.40 -0.68 -4.49
C ASP A 48 -5.95 0.40 -3.50
N HIS A 49 -6.46 1.62 -3.68
CA HIS A 49 -6.19 2.76 -2.80
C HIS A 49 -7.47 3.40 -2.30
N LEU A 50 -7.55 3.63 -0.99
CA LEU A 50 -8.69 4.28 -0.34
C LEU A 50 -8.23 5.50 0.45
N VAL A 51 -8.89 6.63 0.22
CA VAL A 51 -8.80 7.80 1.12
C VAL A 51 -9.97 7.73 2.10
N ALA A 52 -9.66 7.61 3.40
CA ALA A 52 -10.66 7.48 4.46
C ALA A 52 -10.18 8.06 5.80
#